data_AF-A0A177N398-F1
#
_entry.id   AF-A0A177N398-F1
#
_cell.length_a   1.000
_cell.length_b   1.000
_cell.length_c   1.000
_cell.angle_alpha   90.00
_cell.angle_beta   90.00
_cell.angle_gamma   90.00
#
_symmetry.space_group_name_H-M   'P 1'
#
loop_
_entity.id
_entity.type
_entity.pdbx_description
1 polymer ?
#
loop_
_entity_poly.entity_id
_entity_poly.type
_entity_poly.pdbx_seq_one_letter_code
_entity_poly.pdbx_strand_id
1 'polypeptide(L)' 'MVFVTGFGTDQNVWHKIVPAFADAYRIVLLDHRGSGAADSSALGLCHYLNLHPYADDLADVLAHLDVSGAVLVGHSM' A
#
# COMPACT_ATOMS: atom_id res chain seq x y z
N MET A 1 -1.66 7.50 8.87
CA MET A 1 -0.55 7.62 7.89
C MET A 1 -0.47 6.33 7.13
N VAL A 2 -0.44 6.40 5.80
CA VAL A 2 -0.54 5.24 4.91
C VAL A 2 0.77 5.14 4.13
N PHE A 3 1.46 4.01 4.24
CA PHE A 3 2.69 3.74 3.52
C PHE A 3 2.42 2.81 2.34
N VAL A 4 2.80 3.25 1.15
CA VAL A 4 2.63 2.53 -0.12
C VAL A 4 4.02 2.15 -0.62
N THR A 5 4.27 0.85 -0.76
CA THR A 5 5.55 0.31 -1.23
C THR A 5 5.72 0.55 -2.74
N GLY A 6 6.91 0.28 -3.28
CA GLY A 6 7.14 0.39 -4.71
C GLY A 6 7.13 -0.96 -5.41
N PHE A 7 7.16 -0.93 -6.73
CA PHE A 7 7.32 -2.14 -7.54
C PHE A 7 8.50 -3.02 -7.09
N GLY A 8 8.24 -4.32 -6.95
CA GLY A 8 9.25 -5.31 -6.58
C GLY A 8 9.59 -5.34 -5.08
N THR A 9 8.92 -4.54 -4.26
CA THR A 9 9.06 -4.55 -2.81
C THR A 9 7.73 -4.84 -2.12
N ASP A 10 7.78 -4.99 -0.80
CA ASP A 10 6.63 -5.16 0.07
C ASP A 10 6.70 -4.18 1.24
N GLN A 11 5.75 -4.24 2.17
CA GLN A 11 5.63 -3.38 3.33
C GLN A 11 6.84 -3.40 4.26
N ASN A 12 7.68 -4.45 4.23
CA ASN A 12 8.83 -4.57 5.11
C ASN A 12 9.89 -3.50 4.81
N VAL A 13 9.87 -2.83 3.66
CA VAL A 13 10.77 -1.69 3.39
C VAL A 13 10.59 -0.57 4.42
N TRP A 14 9.42 -0.49 5.07
CA TRP A 14 9.08 0.54 6.04
C TRP A 14 9.46 0.18 7.49
N HIS A 15 10.00 -1.01 7.77
CA HIS A 15 10.20 -1.49 9.15
C HIS A 15 11.06 -0.57 10.03
N LYS A 16 12.02 0.18 9.45
CA LYS A 16 12.86 1.14 10.18
C LYS A 16 12.23 2.53 10.32
N ILE A 17 11.22 2.83 9.50
CA ILE A 17 10.60 4.16 9.40
C ILE A 17 9.34 4.21 10.27
N VAL A 18 8.52 3.17 10.22
CA VAL A 18 7.24 3.05 10.97
C VAL A 18 7.38 3.35 12.48
N PRO A 19 8.39 2.83 13.20
CA PRO A 19 8.48 3.07 14.64
C PRO A 19 8.53 4.55 15.02
N ALA A 20 9.05 5.43 14.15
CA ALA A 20 9.13 6.86 14.41
C ALA A 20 7.76 7.58 14.40
N PHE A 21 6.71 6.93 13.88
CA PHE A 21 5.37 7.52 13.71
C PHE A 21 4.28 6.76 14.47
N ALA A 22 4.56 5.55 14.96
CA ALA A 22 3.58 4.64 15.54
C ALA A 22 2.86 5.20 16.78
N ASP A 23 3.53 6.06 17.56
CA ASP A 23 2.95 6.66 18.77
C ASP A 23 1.99 7.83 18.47
N ALA A 24 2.09 8.43 17.28
CA ALA A 24 1.34 9.65 16.92
C ALA A 24 0.28 9.41 15.83
N TYR A 25 0.41 8.33 15.05
CA TYR A 25 -0.45 8.07 13.92
C TYR A 25 -0.93 6.61 13.92
N ARG A 26 -2.20 6.39 13.54
CA ARG A 26 -2.63 5.09 13.03
C ARG A 26 -1.83 4.78 11.76
N ILE A 27 -1.06 3.70 11.78
CA ILE A 27 -0.23 3.26 10.65
C ILE A 27 -1.00 2.24 9.82
N VAL A 28 -1.02 2.43 8.51
CA VAL A 28 -1.52 1.47 7.53
C VAL A 28 -0.37 1.17 6.56
N LEU A 29 -0.02 -0.11 6.42
CA LEU A 29 0.99 -0.58 5.46
C LEU A 29 0.27 -1.37 4.38
N LEU A 30 0.58 -1.09 3.12
CA LEU A 30 -0.07 -1.73 1.98
C LEU A 30 0.94 -2.45 1.09
N ASP A 31 0.68 -3.73 0.87
CA ASP A 31 1.28 -4.52 -0.20
C ASP A 31 0.41 -4.42 -1.44
N HIS A 32 1.02 -4.19 -2.60
CA HIS A 32 0.30 -4.25 -3.87
C HIS A 32 -0.10 -5.70 -4.17
N ARG A 33 -1.16 -5.89 -4.96
CA ARG A 33 -1.51 -7.25 -5.41
C ARG A 33 -0.32 -7.87 -6.14
N GLY A 34 -0.03 -9.13 -5.81
CA GLY A 34 1.13 -9.84 -6.35
C GLY A 34 2.48 -9.50 -5.72
N SER A 35 2.54 -8.64 -4.69
CA SER A 35 3.75 -8.41 -3.89
C SER A 35 3.60 -8.90 -2.44
N GLY A 36 4.73 -9.23 -1.80
CA GLY A 36 4.75 -9.67 -0.41
C GLY A 36 3.87 -10.90 -0.15
N ALA A 37 2.96 -10.78 0.82
CA ALA A 37 2.00 -11.82 1.18
C ALA A 37 0.68 -11.77 0.38
N ALA A 38 0.54 -10.82 -0.56
CA ALA A 38 -0.66 -10.72 -1.38
C ALA A 38 -0.75 -11.90 -2.35
N ASP A 39 -1.96 -12.43 -2.56
CA ASP A 39 -2.20 -13.57 -3.44
C ASP A 39 -1.75 -13.25 -4.87
N SER A 40 -0.70 -13.95 -5.32
CA SER A 40 -0.11 -13.78 -6.63
C SER A 40 -1.00 -14.33 -7.76
N SER A 41 -1.95 -15.22 -7.44
CA SER A 41 -2.94 -15.70 -8.40
C SER A 41 -4.00 -14.64 -8.74
N ALA A 42 -4.14 -13.62 -7.88
CA ALA A 42 -5.02 -12.48 -8.11
C ALA A 42 -4.40 -11.39 -8.99
N LEU A 43 -3.12 -11.51 -9.38
CA LEU A 43 -2.47 -10.56 -10.29
C LEU A 43 -2.93 -10.82 -11.72
N GLY A 44 -4.04 -10.20 -12.10
CA GLY A 44 -4.42 -10.07 -13.50
C GLY A 44 -3.44 -9.17 -14.24
N LEU A 45 -2.35 -9.74 -14.77
CA LEU A 45 -1.24 -8.99 -15.40
C LEU A 45 -1.70 -7.90 -16.37
N CYS A 46 -2.71 -8.18 -17.20
CA CYS A 46 -3.27 -7.21 -18.15
C CYS A 46 -3.95 -6.01 -17.46
N HIS A 47 -4.53 -6.22 -16.28
CA HIS A 47 -5.18 -5.18 -15.48
C HIS A 47 -4.12 -4.20 -14.95
N TYR A 48 -3.03 -4.71 -14.40
CA TYR A 48 -1.96 -3.91 -13.76
C TYR A 48 -0.89 -3.36 -14.73
N LEU A 49 -1.18 -3.31 -16.04
CA LEU A 49 -0.33 -2.62 -17.03
C LEU A 49 -0.43 -1.08 -16.93
N ASN A 50 -1.43 -0.57 -16.22
CA ASN A 50 -1.64 0.85 -15.97
C ASN A 50 -1.60 1.14 -14.47
N LEU A 51 -1.43 2.41 -14.10
CA LEU A 51 -1.37 2.82 -12.69
C LEU A 51 -2.75 2.92 -12.01
N HIS A 52 -3.83 3.13 -12.77
CA HIS A 52 -5.16 3.33 -12.20
C HIS A 52 -5.61 2.20 -11.26
N PRO A 53 -5.45 0.92 -11.60
CA PRO A 53 -5.83 -0.18 -10.70
C PRO A 53 -5.10 -0.18 -9.35
N TYR A 54 -3.85 0.29 -9.30
CA TYR A 54 -3.12 0.41 -8.02
C TYR A 54 -3.73 1.52 -7.15
N ALA A 55 -4.18 2.62 -7.76
CA ALA A 55 -4.88 3.69 -7.06
C ALA A 55 -6.29 3.26 -6.61
N ASP A 56 -7.00 2.50 -7.44
CA ASP A 56 -8.32 1.94 -7.11
C ASP A 56 -8.21 0.97 -5.92
N ASP A 57 -7.23 0.05 -5.93
CA ASP A 57 -6.98 -0.86 -4.81
C ASP A 57 -6.68 -0.10 -3.51
N LEU A 58 -5.86 0.96 -3.58
CA LEU A 58 -5.59 1.82 -2.43
C LEU A 58 -6.88 2.50 -1.92
N ALA A 59 -7.67 3.08 -2.83
CA ALA A 59 -8.92 3.74 -2.47
C ALA A 59 -9.90 2.77 -1.80
N ASP A 60 -10.03 1.56 -2.33
CA ASP A 60 -10.88 0.49 -1.78
C ASP A 60 -10.45 0.09 -0.37
N VAL A 61 -9.14 -0.07 -0.14
CA VAL A 61 -8.60 -0.37 1.20
C VAL A 61 -8.88 0.77 2.18
N LEU A 62 -8.67 2.02 1.77
CA LEU A 62 -8.93 3.17 2.65
C LEU A 62 -10.42 3.33 2.96
N ALA A 63 -11.30 3.09 1.99
CA ALA A 63 -12.74 3.08 2.20
C ALA A 63 -13.16 1.95 3.16
N HIS A 64 -12.62 0.74 2.98
CA HIS A 64 -12.90 -0.39 3.86
C HIS A 64 -12.44 -0.15 5.31
N LEU A 65 -11.32 0.54 5.50
CA LEU A 65 -10.74 0.86 6.81
C LEU A 65 -11.32 2.14 7.45
N ASP A 66 -12.28 2.78 6.80
CA ASP A 66 -12.88 4.08 7.16
C ASP A 66 -11.81 5.16 7.43
N VAL A 67 -10.85 5.28 6.51
CA VAL A 67 -9.75 6.25 6.59
C VAL A 67 -10.07 7.48 5.75
N SER A 68 -10.13 8.65 6.41
CA SER A 68 -10.24 9.95 5.75
C SER A 68 -9.12 10.90 6.20
N GLY A 69 -8.69 11.82 5.32
CA GLY A 69 -7.65 12.81 5.64
C GLY A 69 -6.24 12.21 5.88
N ALA A 70 -5.92 11.08 5.23
CA ALA A 70 -4.65 10.41 5.43
C ALA A 70 -3.45 11.22 4.88
N VAL A 71 -2.34 11.19 5.61
CA VAL A 71 -1.01 11.47 5.05
C VAL A 71 -0.54 10.21 4.33
N LEU A 72 -0.33 10.32 3.02
CA LEU A 72 0.18 9.25 2.15
C LEU A 72 1.70 9.38 1.98
N VAL A 73 2.41 8.29 2.24
CA VAL A 73 3.87 8.18 2.05
C VAL A 73 4.11 7.05 1.04
N GLY A 74 4.42 7.41 -0.20
CA GLY A 74 4.69 6.44 -1.28
C GLY A 74 6.18 6.35 -1.60
N HIS A 75 6.66 5.14 -1.88
CA HIS A 75 7.98 4.94 -2.49
C HIS A 75 7.80 4.39 -3.90
N SER A 76 8.08 5.20 -4.92
CA SER A 76 7.92 4.78 -6.32
C SER A 76 6.45 4.41 -6.66
N MET A 77 6.22 3.50 -7.63
CA MET A 77 4.90 3.18 -8.21
C MET A 77 4.06 2.18 -7.43
#